data_AF-A0A5M3WPT2-F1
#
_entry.id   AF-A0A5M3WPT2-F1
#
_cell.length_a   1.000
_cell.length_b   1.000
_cell.length_c   1.000
_cell.angle_alpha   90.00
_cell.angle_beta   90.00
_cell.angle_gamma   90.00
#
_symmetry.space_group_name_H-M   'P 1'
#
loop_
_entity.id
_entity.type
_entity.pdbx_description
1 polymer ?
#
loop_
_entity_poly.entity_id
_entity_poly.type
_entity_poly.pdbx_seq_one_letter_code
_entity_poly.pdbx_strand_id
1 'polypeptide(L)'
;MRVRYLGSGSGEGGSPTVFATDRGTLIIQGYKVTDRQALADIGEVPGHEDFVEIPIELLEFVNNPLDADPRRNRQRETSTEGQPPLEES
;
A
#
# COMPACT_ATOMS: atom_id res chain seq x y z
N MET A 1 8.90 7.71 13.94
CA MET A 1 8.48 7.10 12.66
C MET A 1 7.23 7.82 12.22
N ARG A 2 7.16 8.23 10.96
CA ARG A 2 5.95 8.73 10.31
C ARG A 2 5.49 7.71 9.28
N VAL A 3 4.18 7.65 9.07
CA VAL A 3 3.54 6.71 8.15
C VAL A 3 2.69 7.47 7.14
N ARG A 4 2.65 6.97 5.91
CA ARG A 4 1.79 7.46 4.83
C ARG A 4 0.96 6.31 4.30
N TYR A 5 -0.35 6.51 4.23
CA TYR A 5 -1.28 5.55 3.64
C TYR A 5 -0.96 5.32 2.15
N LEU A 6 -0.93 4.05 1.73
CA LEU A 6 -0.75 3.66 0.33
C LEU A 6 -2.03 3.12 -0.28
N GLY A 7 -2.82 2.35 0.46
CA GLY A 7 -4.05 1.73 -0.02
C GLY A 7 -4.65 0.74 0.97
N SER A 8 -5.88 0.33 0.71
CA SER A 8 -6.61 -0.68 1.49
C SER A 8 -7.48 -1.54 0.60
N GLY A 9 -7.69 -2.80 0.97
CA GLY A 9 -8.70 -3.65 0.36
C GLY A 9 -10.10 -3.12 0.68
N SER A 10 -10.96 -3.03 -0.32
CA SER A 10 -12.29 -2.40 -0.24
C SER A 10 -13.35 -3.27 0.45
N GLY A 11 -13.02 -3.85 1.61
CA GLY A 11 -13.99 -4.53 2.46
C GLY A 11 -14.67 -3.56 3.43
N GLU A 12 -15.97 -3.73 3.67
CA GLU A 12 -16.76 -3.06 4.72
C GLU A 12 -16.13 -3.34 6.11
N GLY A 13 -15.08 -2.59 6.47
CA GLY A 13 -14.32 -2.85 7.70
C GLY A 13 -12.93 -2.20 7.78
N GLY A 14 -12.38 -1.67 6.68
CA GLY A 14 -11.12 -0.89 6.71
C GLY A 14 -9.84 -1.71 6.86
N SER A 15 -9.94 -3.04 6.68
CA SER A 15 -8.80 -3.96 6.60
C SER A 15 -8.91 -4.80 5.33
N PRO A 16 -7.78 -5.15 4.69
CA PRO A 16 -6.39 -4.89 5.08
C PRO A 16 -5.82 -3.59 4.47
N THR A 17 -4.76 -3.04 5.06
CA THR A 17 -4.22 -1.70 4.72
C THR A 17 -2.69 -1.69 4.66
N VAL A 18 -2.12 -0.93 3.71
CA VAL A 18 -0.67 -0.76 3.53
C VAL A 18 -0.27 0.70 3.81
N PHE A 19 0.82 0.87 4.56
CA PHE A 19 1.45 2.17 4.83
C PHE A 19 2.95 2.14 4.48
N ALA A 20 3.46 3.22 3.91
CA ALA A 20 4.90 3.47 3.80
C ALA A 20 5.39 4.21 5.04
N THR A 21 6.61 3.90 5.48
CA THR A 21 7.30 4.66 6.53
C THR A 21 8.30 5.64 5.93
N ASP A 22 8.65 6.68 6.70
CA ASP A 22 9.75 7.59 6.42
C ASP A 22 11.15 6.95 6.47
N ARG A 23 11.23 5.63 6.70
CA ARG A 23 12.45 4.83 6.79
C ARG A 23 12.67 3.93 5.58
N GLY A 24 11.80 3.99 4.58
CA GLY A 24 11.84 3.08 3.43
C GLY A 24 11.36 1.66 3.76
N THR A 25 10.54 1.50 4.80
CA THR A 25 9.89 0.23 5.17
C THR A 25 8.37 0.32 5.01
N LEU A 26 7.70 -0.81 5.07
CA LEU A 26 6.23 -0.89 5.04
C LEU A 26 5.67 -1.30 6.40
N ILE A 27 4.46 -0.83 6.69
CA ILE A 27 3.61 -1.37 7.74
C ILE A 27 2.36 -1.92 7.05
N ILE A 28 2.03 -3.17 7.34
CA ILE A 28 0.90 -3.88 6.73
C ILE A 28 -0.04 -4.30 7.85
N GLN A 29 -1.31 -3.90 7.73
CA GLN A 29 -2.40 -4.41 8.57
C GLN A 29 -3.10 -5.53 7.80
N GLY A 30 -3.08 -6.74 8.36
CA GLY A 30 -3.74 -7.92 7.82
C GLY A 30 -4.42 -8.74 8.91
N TYR A 31 -4.84 -9.96 8.55
CA TYR A 31 -5.48 -10.88 9.48
C TYR A 31 -4.42 -11.77 10.13
N LYS A 32 -4.38 -11.82 11.47
CA LYS A 32 -3.44 -12.70 12.18
C LYS A 32 -3.65 -14.16 11.76
N VAL A 33 -2.58 -14.81 11.31
CA VAL A 33 -2.63 -16.23 10.94
C VAL A 33 -2.76 -17.05 12.23
N THR A 34 -3.86 -17.80 12.33
CA THR A 34 -4.15 -18.68 13.47
C THR A 34 -4.29 -20.14 13.07
N ASP A 35 -4.24 -20.43 11.76
CA ASP A 35 -4.31 -21.80 11.25
C ASP A 35 -3.05 -22.59 11.64
N ARG A 36 -3.26 -23.71 12.34
CA ARG A 36 -2.16 -24.51 12.89
C ARG A 36 -1.37 -25.26 11.82
N GLN A 37 -1.99 -25.63 10.70
CA GLN A 37 -1.29 -26.30 9.60
C GLN A 37 -0.38 -25.30 8.89
N ALA A 38 -0.90 -24.11 8.56
CA ALA A 38 -0.10 -23.04 7.97
C ALA A 38 1.07 -22.63 8.86
N LEU A 39 0.85 -22.49 10.18
CA LEU A 39 1.93 -22.19 11.13
C LEU A 39 2.95 -23.33 11.22
N ALA A 40 2.52 -24.59 11.15
CA ALA A 40 3.44 -25.74 11.15
C ALA A 40 4.29 -25.82 9.87
N ASP A 41 3.73 -25.44 8.72
CA ASP A 41 4.45 -25.41 7.44
C ASP A 41 5.51 -24.29 7.41
N ILE A 42 5.27 -23.16 8.08
CA ILE A 42 6.22 -22.04 8.18
C ILE A 42 7.30 -22.32 9.24
N GLY A 43 6.91 -22.88 10.39
CA GLY A 43 7.81 -23.22 11.49
C GLY A 43 7.62 -22.35 12.74
N GLU A 44 8.66 -22.32 13.59
CA GLU A 44 8.59 -21.62 14.88
C GLU A 44 8.53 -20.10 14.69
N VAL A 45 7.58 -19.46 15.36
CA VAL A 45 7.41 -18.00 15.38
C VAL A 45 8.01 -17.47 16.68
N PRO A 46 9.04 -16.61 16.63
CA PRO A 46 9.54 -15.93 17.82
C PRO A 46 8.40 -15.18 18.52
N GLY A 47 8.38 -15.18 19.86
CA GLY A 47 7.26 -14.59 20.62
C GLY A 47 7.07 -13.07 20.47
N HIS A 48 7.93 -12.38 19.72
CA HIS A 48 7.82 -10.96 19.37
C HIS A 48 7.39 -10.73 17.91
N GLU A 49 7.09 -11.79 17.17
CA GLU A 49 6.67 -11.77 15.78
C GLU A 49 5.25 -12.36 15.65
N ASP A 50 4.56 -11.95 14.59
CA ASP A 50 3.26 -12.48 14.21
C ASP A 50 3.17 -12.52 12.68
N PHE A 51 2.51 -13.54 12.15
CA PHE A 51 2.18 -13.59 10.73
C PHE A 51 0.80 -12.97 10.48
N VAL A 52 0.72 -12.18 9.42
CA VAL A 52 -0.53 -11.62 8.93
C VAL A 52 -0.77 -12.07 7.50
N GLU A 53 -2.00 -12.44 7.20
CA GLU A 53 -2.48 -12.72 5.87
C GLU A 53 -3.06 -11.44 5.26
N ILE A 54 -2.72 -11.21 3.99
CA ILE A 54 -3.29 -10.13 3.18
C ILE A 54 -3.72 -10.67 1.81
N PRO A 55 -4.80 -10.12 1.22
CA PRO A 55 -5.15 -10.32 -0.18
C PRO A 55 -4.00 -9.89 -1.09
N ILE A 56 -3.76 -10.70 -2.14
CA ILE A 56 -2.68 -10.47 -3.12
C ILE A 56 -2.84 -9.12 -3.84
N GLU A 57 -4.06 -8.63 -4.01
CA GLU A 57 -4.34 -7.34 -4.66
C GLU A 57 -3.62 -6.17 -3.96
N LEU A 58 -3.40 -6.22 -2.64
CA LEU A 58 -2.69 -5.17 -1.91
C LEU A 58 -1.25 -4.96 -2.38
N LEU A 59 -0.65 -5.93 -3.07
CA LEU A 59 0.69 -5.80 -3.62
C LEU A 59 0.78 -4.73 -4.71
N GLU A 60 -0.34 -4.31 -5.31
CA GLU A 60 -0.37 -3.19 -6.25
C GLU A 60 0.13 -1.89 -5.61
N PHE A 61 -0.14 -1.69 -4.31
CA PHE A 61 0.29 -0.52 -3.55
C PHE A 61 1.77 -0.59 -3.13
N VAL A 62 2.40 -1.76 -3.26
CA VAL A 62 3.77 -2.04 -2.80
C VAL A 62 4.80 -1.86 -3.90
N ASN A 63 4.39 -1.77 -5.18
CA ASN A 63 5.33 -1.85 -6.30
C ASN A 63 6.33 -0.69 -6.39
N ASN A 64 6.17 0.38 -5.60
CA ASN A 64 7.21 1.40 -5.43
C ASN A 64 7.05 2.31 -4.18
N PRO A 65 7.49 1.88 -2.98
CA PRO A 65 7.33 2.68 -1.77
C PRO A 65 8.24 3.93 -1.74
N LEU A 66 9.31 3.94 -2.55
CA LEU A 66 10.30 5.02 -2.63
C LEU A 66 10.03 6.04 -3.75
N ASP A 67 9.31 5.69 -4.84
CA ASP A 67 8.89 6.68 -5.87
C ASP A 67 7.71 7.54 -5.45
N ALA A 68 7.08 7.25 -4.32
CA ALA A 68 6.03 8.07 -3.74
C ALA A 68 6.58 9.36 -3.07
N ASP A 69 7.56 9.99 -3.74
CA ASP A 69 7.98 11.36 -3.49
C ASP A 69 6.84 12.31 -3.89
N PRO A 70 6.28 13.09 -2.93
CA PRO A 70 5.18 14.02 -3.20
C PRO A 70 5.54 15.10 -4.24
N ARG A 71 6.82 15.33 -4.55
CA ARG A 71 7.24 16.28 -5.58
C ARG A 71 6.95 15.81 -7.01
N ARG A 72 6.80 14.51 -7.25
CA ARG A 72 6.61 13.96 -8.60
C ARG A 72 5.14 13.84 -9.00
N ASN A 73 4.22 13.65 -8.04
CA ASN A 73 2.78 13.60 -8.33
C ASN A 73 2.19 14.96 -8.74
N ARG A 74 2.75 16.07 -8.25
CA ARG A 74 2.27 17.44 -8.59
C ARG A 74 2.46 17.79 -10.08
N GLN A 75 3.40 17.15 -10.78
CA GLN A 75 3.66 17.45 -12.21
C GLN A 75 2.72 16.71 -13.17
N ARG A 76 2.03 15.65 -12.72
CA ARG A 76 1.01 14.97 -13.55
C ARG A 76 -0.31 15.74 -13.58
N GLU A 77 -0.63 16.52 -12.55
CA GLU A 77 -1.86 17.31 -12.47
C GLU A 77 -1.79 18.62 -13.27
N THR A 78 -0.58 19.13 -13.57
CA THR A 78 -0.40 20.40 -14.31
C THR A 78 -0.17 20.23 -15.81
N SER A 79 -0.23 19.01 -16.34
CA SER A 79 0.08 18.74 -17.76
C SER A 79 -1.16 18.52 -18.65
N THR A 80 -2.38 18.77 -18.15
CA THR A 80 -3.63 18.66 -18.94
C THR A 80 -4.30 20.02 -19.19
N GLU A 81 -3.66 21.15 -18.88
CA GLU A 81 -4.10 22.47 -19.35
C GLU A 81 -3.30 22.85 -20.59
N GLY A 82 -3.81 22.42 -21.75
CA GLY A 82 -3.14 22.63 -23.03
C GLY A 82 -4.02 22.29 -24.23
N GLN A 83 -5.27 22.74 -24.24
CA GLN A 83 -6.05 22.88 -25.47
C GLN A 83 -6.54 24.33 -25.58
N PRO A 84 -6.04 25.13 -26.54
CA PRO A 84 -6.66 26.41 -26.86
C PRO A 84 -8.04 26.18 -27.50
N PRO A 85 -8.99 27.11 -27.34
CA PRO A 85 -10.32 26.97 -27.92
C PRO A 85 -10.23 26.91 -29.44
N LEU A 86 -10.95 25.96 -30.03
CA LEU A 86 -11.15 25.86 -31.47
C LEU A 86 -11.81 27.15 -31.97
N GLU A 87 -11.17 27.80 -32.96
CA GLU A 87 -11.74 28.93 -33.68
C GLU A 87 -13.13 28.59 -34.22
N GLU A 88 -14.12 29.43 -33.91
CA GLU A 88 -15.35 29.53 -34.68
C GLU A 88 -15.03 30.08 -36.08
N SER A 89 -15.59 29.46 -37.11
CA SER A 89 -15.71 29.99 -38.48
C SER A 89 -17.08 29.64 -39.04
#